data_AF-F8FF62-F1
#
_entry.id   AF-F8FF62-F1
#
_cell.length_a   1.000
_cell.length_b   1.000
_cell.length_c   1.000
_cell.angle_alpha   90.00
_cell.angle_beta   90.00
_cell.angle_gamma   90.00
#
_symmetry.space_group_name_H-M   'P 1'
#
loop_
_entity.id
_entity.type
_entity.pdbx_description
1 polymer ?
#
loop_
_entity_poly.entity_id
_entity_poly.type
_entity_poly.pdbx_seq_one_letter_code
_entity_poly.pdbx_strand_id
1 'polypeptide(L)'
;MNEPVSAIPGNIIKTFTYGNSTVHICDDYMVKTPEENQKIWDEYNRIARAIWRAAAERSELVQAYYAAETEEEKEALVPALLEAGWRVVKK
;
A
#
# COMPACT_ATOMS: atom_id res chain seq x y z
N MET A 1 -31.39 -5.12 -9.23
CA MET A 1 -31.30 -4.21 -10.39
C MET A 1 -29.91 -3.63 -10.35
N ASN A 2 -29.04 -4.06 -11.25
CA ASN A 2 -27.68 -3.52 -11.35
C ASN A 2 -27.78 -2.26 -12.20
N GLU A 3 -27.57 -1.10 -11.58
CA GLU A 3 -27.41 0.13 -12.32
C GLU A 3 -26.21 -0.04 -13.28
N PRO A 4 -26.32 0.41 -14.55
CA PRO A 4 -25.15 0.45 -15.41
C PRO A 4 -24.14 1.40 -14.78
N VAL A 5 -22.96 0.87 -14.45
CA VAL A 5 -21.81 1.69 -14.09
C VAL A 5 -21.62 2.66 -15.24
N SER A 6 -21.93 3.93 -15.01
CA SER A 6 -21.62 5.00 -15.95
C SER A 6 -20.11 5.00 -16.13
N ALA A 7 -19.65 4.30 -17.17
CA ALA A 7 -18.30 4.45 -17.68
C ALA A 7 -18.26 5.84 -18.33
N ILE A 8 -18.15 6.88 -17.51
CA ILE A 8 -17.68 8.17 -17.96
C ILE A 8 -16.31 7.86 -18.56
N PRO A 9 -16.14 7.90 -19.89
CA PRO A 9 -14.87 7.54 -20.48
C PRO A 9 -13.83 8.48 -19.88
N GLY A 10 -12.72 7.94 -19.35
CA GLY A 10 -11.55 8.76 -19.07
C GLY A 10 -11.17 9.57 -20.30
N ASN A 11 -10.36 10.61 -20.14
CA ASN A 11 -10.02 11.50 -21.26
C ASN A 11 -9.46 10.67 -22.43
N ILE A 12 -10.16 10.63 -23.57
CA ILE A 12 -9.76 9.83 -24.72
C ILE A 12 -8.52 10.49 -25.34
N ILE A 13 -7.34 9.93 -25.07
CA ILE A 13 -6.07 10.45 -25.57
C ILE A 13 -5.76 10.00 -27.00
N LYS A 14 -6.38 8.91 -27.45
CA LYS A 14 -6.20 8.43 -28.83
C LYS A 14 -7.40 7.64 -29.29
N THR A 15 -7.83 7.87 -30.53
CA THR A 15 -8.82 7.03 -31.22
C THR A 15 -8.19 6.48 -32.49
N PHE A 16 -8.39 5.20 -32.77
CA PHE A 16 -8.04 4.62 -34.05
C PHE A 16 -9.05 3.54 -34.45
N THR A 17 -9.10 3.26 -35.75
CA THR A 17 -10.01 2.27 -36.33
C THR A 17 -9.23 1.03 -36.76
N TYR A 18 -9.80 -0.14 -36.51
CA TYR A 18 -9.31 -1.42 -37.01
C TYR A 18 -10.48 -2.20 -37.59
N GLY A 19 -10.53 -2.32 -38.92
CA GLY A 19 -11.71 -2.84 -39.62
C GLY A 19 -12.95 -1.97 -39.37
N ASN A 20 -14.02 -2.59 -38.88
CA ASN A 20 -15.27 -1.90 -38.53
C ASN A 20 -15.35 -1.49 -37.04
N SER A 21 -14.26 -1.64 -36.30
CA SER A 21 -14.21 -1.33 -34.87
C SER A 21 -13.49 -0.01 -34.61
N THR A 22 -14.05 0.80 -33.73
CA THR A 22 -13.41 2.00 -33.18
C THR A 22 -12.82 1.66 -31.82
N VAL A 23 -11.51 1.89 -31.67
CA VAL A 23 -10.78 1.70 -30.41
C VAL A 23 -10.45 3.07 -29.83
N HIS A 24 -10.83 3.27 -28.56
CA HIS A 24 -10.47 4.43 -27.77
C HIS A 24 -9.40 4.04 -26.74
N ILE A 25 -8.30 4.76 -26.72
CA ILE A 25 -7.33 4.75 -25.62
C ILE A 25 -7.71 5.91 -24.71
N CYS A 26 -8.14 5.58 -23.50
CA CYS A 26 -8.44 6.54 -22.46
C CYS A 26 -7.22 6.69 -21.54
N ASP A 27 -6.88 7.91 -21.15
CA ASP A 27 -6.01 8.14 -20.00
C ASP A 27 -6.85 7.97 -18.74
N ASP A 28 -7.08 6.69 -18.39
CA ASP A 28 -7.80 6.29 -17.18
C ASP A 28 -6.95 6.47 -15.91
N TYR A 29 -5.89 7.28 -15.96
CA TYR A 29 -5.42 7.96 -14.75
C TYR A 29 -6.44 9.04 -14.39
N MET A 30 -7.60 8.62 -13.88
CA MET A 30 -8.48 9.51 -13.13
C MET A 30 -7.58 10.17 -12.07
N VAL A 31 -7.25 11.45 -12.27
CA VAL A 31 -6.52 12.25 -11.28
C VAL A 31 -7.40 12.27 -10.05
N LYS A 32 -7.13 11.35 -9.12
CA LYS A 32 -7.88 11.22 -7.89
C LYS A 32 -7.71 12.50 -7.11
N THR A 33 -8.78 13.00 -6.52
CA THR A 33 -8.67 14.15 -5.63
C THR A 33 -7.74 13.79 -4.45
N PRO A 34 -7.16 14.78 -3.76
CA PRO A 34 -6.41 14.51 -2.53
C PRO A 34 -7.18 13.63 -1.54
N GLU A 35 -8.49 13.81 -1.42
CA GLU A 35 -9.37 13.04 -0.54
C GLU A 35 -9.54 11.59 -1.00
N GLU A 36 -9.68 11.35 -2.31
CA GLU A 36 -9.77 10.00 -2.85
C GLU A 36 -8.45 9.23 -2.73
N ASN A 37 -7.33 9.93 -2.94
CA ASN A 37 -6.00 9.37 -2.66
C ASN A 37 -5.84 9.08 -1.18
N GLN A 38 -6.30 9.96 -0.30
CA GLN A 38 -6.25 9.74 1.15
C GLN A 38 -7.05 8.49 1.55
N LYS A 39 -8.25 8.29 1.00
CA LYS A 39 -9.04 7.06 1.25
C LYS A 39 -8.30 5.78 0.84
N ILE A 40 -7.61 5.80 -0.30
CA ILE A 40 -6.81 4.66 -0.76
C ILE A 40 -5.64 4.43 0.18
N TRP A 41 -4.92 5.48 0.57
CA TRP A 41 -3.83 5.37 1.52
C TRP A 41 -4.29 4.92 2.90
N ASP A 42 -5.44 5.36 3.37
CA ASP A 42 -6.03 4.94 4.64
C ASP A 42 -6.37 3.44 4.61
N GLU A 43 -6.97 2.97 3.53
CA GLU A 43 -7.30 1.55 3.36
C GLU A 43 -6.04 0.69 3.23
N TYR A 44 -5.07 1.13 2.42
CA TYR A 44 -3.77 0.50 2.32
C TYR A 44 -3.08 0.42 3.69
N ASN A 45 -3.04 1.52 4.42
CA ASN A 45 -2.43 1.59 5.75
C ASN A 45 -3.16 0.67 6.75
N ARG A 46 -4.49 0.58 6.68
CA ARG A 46 -5.28 -0.31 7.54
C ARG A 46 -4.90 -1.77 7.30
N ILE A 47 -4.87 -2.21 6.04
CA ILE A 47 -4.51 -3.57 5.65
C ILE A 47 -3.04 -3.87 6.00
N ALA A 48 -2.13 -2.99 5.60
CA ALA A 48 -0.71 -3.13 5.87
C ALA A 48 -0.41 -3.24 7.37
N ARG A 49 -1.05 -2.40 8.21
CA ARG A 49 -0.91 -2.46 9.67
C ARG A 49 -1.39 -3.79 10.25
N ALA A 50 -2.50 -4.36 9.74
CA ALA A 50 -2.99 -5.65 10.22
C ALA A 50 -1.98 -6.77 9.91
N ILE A 51 -1.44 -6.78 8.69
CA ILE A 51 -0.43 -7.75 8.25
C ILE A 51 0.86 -7.59 9.07
N TRP A 52 1.35 -6.37 9.24
CA TRP A 52 2.58 -6.12 9.99
C TRP A 52 2.45 -6.47 11.47
N ARG A 53 1.31 -6.20 12.10
CA ARG A 53 1.05 -6.64 13.49
C ARG A 53 1.08 -8.16 13.60
N ALA A 54 0.37 -8.86 12.71
CA ALA A 54 0.36 -10.32 12.73
C ALA A 54 1.76 -10.92 12.49
N ALA A 55 2.58 -10.29 11.65
CA ALA A 55 3.96 -10.69 11.43
C ALA A 55 4.86 -10.40 12.64
N ALA A 56 4.72 -9.24 13.27
CA ALA A 56 5.44 -8.87 14.48
C ALA A 56 5.09 -9.79 15.67
N GLU A 57 3.81 -10.14 15.83
CA GLU A 57 3.34 -11.05 16.87
C GLU A 57 4.00 -12.43 16.80
N ARG A 58 4.33 -12.90 15.58
CA ARG A 58 4.97 -14.19 15.34
C ARG A 58 6.49 -14.14 15.35
N SER A 59 7.09 -12.95 15.38
CA SER A 59 8.55 -12.81 15.32
C SER A 59 9.12 -12.71 16.73
N GLU A 60 9.83 -13.75 17.16
CA GLU A 60 10.54 -13.77 18.44
C GLU A 60 11.52 -12.59 18.57
N LEU A 61 12.15 -12.21 17.46
CA LEU A 61 13.10 -11.09 17.41
C LEU A 61 12.43 -9.73 17.64
N VAL A 62 11.26 -9.52 17.04
CA VAL A 62 10.47 -8.29 17.25
C VAL A 62 9.91 -8.26 18.67
N GLN A 63 9.45 -9.40 19.21
CA GLN A 63 9.02 -9.50 20.60
C GLN A 63 10.15 -9.19 21.58
N ALA A 64 11.35 -9.74 21.36
CA ALA A 64 12.52 -9.45 22.16
C ALA A 64 12.88 -7.95 22.13
N TYR A 65 12.80 -7.32 20.95
CA TYR A 65 13.04 -5.88 20.81
C TYR A 65 12.04 -5.03 21.61
N TYR A 66 10.75 -5.41 21.63
CA TYR A 66 9.74 -4.69 22.43
C TYR A 66 9.79 -5.01 23.92
N ALA A 67 10.31 -6.17 24.31
CA ALA A 67 10.49 -6.57 25.70
C ALA A 67 11.78 -6.02 26.35
N ALA A 68 12.75 -5.61 25.54
CA ALA A 68 14.00 -5.02 26.03
C ALA A 68 13.75 -3.80 26.93
N GLU A 69 14.36 -3.81 28.11
CA GLU A 69 14.14 -2.80 29.15
C GLU A 69 15.03 -1.56 28.95
N THR A 70 16.15 -1.75 28.26
CA THR A 70 17.14 -0.69 27.99
C THR A 70 17.28 -0.38 26.51
N GLU A 71 17.75 0.83 26.20
CA GLU A 71 18.04 1.20 24.82
C GLU A 71 19.29 0.47 24.29
N GLU A 72 20.27 0.15 25.14
CA GLU A 72 21.42 -0.68 24.73
C GLU A 72 20.99 -2.08 24.27
N GLU A 73 20.05 -2.73 24.96
CA GLU A 73 19.50 -4.03 24.56
C GLU A 73 18.74 -3.94 23.23
N LYS A 74 17.97 -2.87 23.03
CA LYS A 74 17.28 -2.63 21.75
C LYS A 74 18.27 -2.44 20.61
N GLU A 75 19.29 -1.60 20.79
CA GLU A 75 20.31 -1.33 19.78
C GLU A 75 21.10 -2.60 19.42
N ALA A 76 21.36 -3.48 20.38
CA ALA A 76 22.02 -4.76 20.13
C ALA A 76 21.21 -5.70 19.21
N LEU A 77 19.88 -5.57 19.20
CA LEU A 77 18.98 -6.37 18.36
C LEU A 77 18.75 -5.77 16.95
N VAL A 78 19.10 -4.49 16.73
CA VAL A 78 18.88 -3.80 15.45
C VAL A 78 19.56 -4.50 14.27
N PRO A 79 20.83 -4.96 14.34
CA PRO A 79 21.46 -5.64 13.20
C PRO A 79 20.71 -6.91 12.77
N ALA A 80 20.28 -7.73 13.73
CA ALA A 80 19.51 -8.94 13.46
C ALA A 80 18.13 -8.60 12.88
N LEU A 81 17.48 -7.53 13.35
CA LEU A 81 16.20 -7.06 12.79
C LEU A 81 16.35 -6.65 11.34
N LEU A 82 17.40 -5.89 11.01
CA LEU A 82 17.70 -5.45 9.64
C LEU A 82 17.97 -6.65 8.71
N GLU A 83 18.76 -7.63 9.17
CA GLU A 83 19.02 -8.87 8.41
C GLU A 83 17.74 -9.68 8.17
N ALA A 84 16.84 -9.72 9.16
CA ALA A 84 15.51 -10.33 9.05
C ALA A 84 14.51 -9.50 8.22
N GLY A 85 14.94 -8.37 7.63
CA GLY A 85 14.12 -7.52 6.76
C GLY A 85 13.23 -6.52 7.49
N TRP A 86 13.35 -6.38 8.81
CA TRP A 86 12.65 -5.38 9.60
C TRP A 86 13.39 -4.05 9.55
N ARG A 87 12.64 -2.96 9.56
CA ARG A 87 13.21 -1.61 9.68
C ARG A 87 12.80 -0.98 11.00
N VAL A 88 13.79 -0.61 11.80
CA VAL A 88 13.59 0.16 13.02
C VAL A 88 13.53 1.64 12.67
N VAL A 89 12.42 2.29 13.00
CA VAL A 89 12.22 3.73 12.82
C VAL A 89 12.19 4.37 14.19
N LYS A 90 13.25 5.11 14.54
CA LYS A 90 13.27 5.91 15.78
C LYS A 90 12.24 7.03 15.64
N LYS A 91 11.39 7.18 16.66
CA LYS A 91 10.48 8.33 16.76
C LYS A 91 11.25 9.58 17.14
#